data_AF-A0A537EJ40-F1
#
_entry.id   AF-A0A537EJ40-F1
#
_cell.length_a   1.000
_cell.length_b   1.000
_cell.length_c   1.000
_cell.angle_alpha   90.00
_cell.angle_beta   90.00
_cell.angle_gamma   90.00
#
_symmetry.space_group_name_H-M   'P 1'
#
loop_
_entity.id
_entity.type
_entity.pdbx_description
1 polymer ?
#
loop_
_entity_poly.entity_id
_entity_poly.type
_entity_poly.pdbx_seq_one_letter_code
_entity_poly.pdbx_strand_id
1 'polypeptide(L)'
;MSEPPETIVGSIKVSVQLRSGAQLLQLFFTPRRLILAHIGKRGAGELTGMTLLGKWGAALEGLFKSPGEARKQRRVRRGFEEMSPDEILKADKDNFDIVYGDVVRVELDKNPDLVGLMILTKDDKYEFLTSRDFADVSKLLQDTLGDKVETR
;
A
#
# COMPACT_ATOMS: atom_id res chain seq x y z
N MET A 1 9.74 -11.54 -28.24
CA MET A 1 10.73 -10.79 -27.43
C MET A 1 10.21 -10.77 -26.02
N SER A 2 11.00 -11.27 -25.06
CA SER A 2 10.64 -11.26 -23.64
C SER A 2 10.73 -9.82 -23.14
N GLU A 3 9.67 -9.31 -22.52
CA GLU A 3 9.77 -8.00 -21.86
C GLU A 3 10.83 -8.03 -20.76
N PRO A 4 11.56 -6.92 -20.53
CA PRO A 4 12.54 -6.85 -19.46
C PRO A 4 11.86 -7.08 -18.09
N PRO A 5 12.59 -7.69 -17.13
CA PRO A 5 12.09 -7.90 -15.78
C PRO A 5 11.58 -6.58 -15.17
N GLU A 6 10.39 -6.64 -14.58
CA GLU A 6 9.80 -5.48 -13.91
C GLU A 6 10.62 -5.14 -12.66
N THR A 7 10.92 -3.85 -12.46
CA THR A 7 11.70 -3.35 -11.32
C THR A 7 10.91 -2.35 -10.50
N ILE A 8 11.32 -2.18 -9.25
CA ILE A 8 10.77 -1.16 -8.35
C ILE A 8 11.45 0.17 -8.66
N VAL A 9 10.66 1.20 -8.97
CA VAL A 9 11.14 2.57 -9.24
C VAL A 9 11.05 3.47 -8.01
N GLY A 10 10.25 3.09 -7.02
CA GLY A 10 10.13 3.81 -5.76
C GLY A 10 9.24 3.07 -4.78
N SER A 11 9.24 3.52 -3.52
CA SER A 11 8.29 3.01 -2.55
C SER A 11 7.94 4.04 -1.48
N ILE A 12 6.74 3.95 -0.92
CA ILE A 12 6.25 4.82 0.15
C ILE A 12 5.69 3.95 1.26
N LYS A 13 6.16 4.19 2.49
CA LYS A 13 5.54 3.61 3.67
C LYS A 13 4.26 4.37 4.00
N VAL A 14 3.16 3.64 4.12
CA VAL A 14 1.86 4.20 4.41
C VAL A 14 1.21 3.50 5.59
N SER A 15 0.20 4.16 6.16
CA SER A 15 -0.69 3.58 7.14
C SER A 15 -2.13 3.69 6.69
N VAL A 16 -2.90 2.64 6.94
CA VAL A 16 -4.36 2.66 6.84
C VAL A 16 -4.91 2.77 8.25
N GLN A 17 -5.78 3.76 8.48
CA GLN A 17 -6.51 3.86 9.73
C GLN A 17 -7.70 2.90 9.67
N LEU A 18 -7.69 1.93 10.58
CA LEU A 18 -8.80 1.02 10.81
C LEU A 18 -9.48 1.44 12.12
N ARG A 19 -10.74 1.05 12.29
CA ARG A 19 -11.48 1.34 13.53
C ARG A 19 -10.74 0.88 14.80
N SER A 20 -10.00 -0.23 14.71
CA SER A 20 -9.32 -0.88 15.83
C SER A 20 -7.81 -0.64 15.86
N GLY A 21 -7.29 0.34 15.12
CA GLY A 21 -5.87 0.68 15.09
C GLY A 21 -5.35 0.99 13.69
N ALA A 22 -4.03 1.04 13.51
CA ALA A 22 -3.44 1.33 12.21
C ALA A 22 -2.68 0.12 11.66
N GLN A 23 -2.83 -0.13 10.36
CA GLN A 23 -2.01 -1.10 9.65
C GLN A 23 -0.89 -0.38 8.91
N LEU A 24 0.33 -0.91 8.96
CA LEU A 24 1.48 -0.38 8.23
C LEU A 24 1.69 -1.19 6.95
N LEU A 25 1.66 -0.48 5.84
CA LEU A 25 1.86 -1.02 4.50
C LEU A 25 3.06 -0.33 3.84
N GLN A 26 3.57 -0.95 2.79
CA GLN A 26 4.50 -0.33 1.85
C GLN A 26 3.84 -0.36 0.47
N LEU A 27 3.75 0.80 -0.16
CA LEU A 27 3.39 0.92 -1.57
C LEU A 27 4.68 0.88 -2.38
N PHE A 28 4.84 -0.12 -3.24
CA PHE A 28 5.93 -0.18 -4.22
C PHE A 28 5.40 0.26 -5.57
N PHE A 29 6.17 1.10 -6.24
CA PHE A 29 5.88 1.62 -7.55
C PHE A 29 6.74 0.89 -8.55
N THR A 30 6.14 0.38 -9.61
CA THR A 30 6.85 -0.15 -10.77
C THR A 30 6.47 0.68 -12.00
N PRO A 31 7.07 0.44 -13.18
CA PRO A 31 6.63 1.07 -14.41
C PRO A 31 5.20 0.69 -14.86
N ARG A 32 4.57 -0.34 -14.28
CA ARG A 32 3.30 -0.91 -14.78
C ARG A 32 2.17 -0.93 -13.77
N ARG A 33 2.50 -0.98 -12.48
CA ARG A 33 1.54 -1.20 -11.39
C ARG A 33 2.08 -0.70 -10.07
N LEU A 34 1.15 -0.48 -9.16
CA LEU A 34 1.44 -0.31 -7.75
C LEU A 34 1.34 -1.67 -7.05
N ILE A 35 2.21 -1.98 -6.11
CA ILE A 35 2.11 -3.17 -5.26
C ILE A 35 1.93 -2.72 -3.83
N LEU A 36 0.88 -3.22 -3.18
CA LEU A 36 0.62 -3.01 -1.77
C LEU A 36 1.13 -4.21 -1.00
N ALA A 37 2.09 -3.96 -0.11
CA ALA A 37 2.69 -4.99 0.73
C ALA A 37 2.46 -4.75 2.21
N HIS A 38 2.11 -5.80 2.93
CA HIS A 38 1.93 -5.76 4.37
C HIS A 38 3.29 -5.78 5.10
N ILE A 39 3.58 -4.77 5.92
CA ILE A 39 4.89 -4.65 6.62
C ILE A 39 4.79 -4.55 8.15
N GLY A 40 3.58 -4.69 8.70
CA GLY A 40 3.30 -4.86 10.13
C GLY A 40 2.01 -4.21 10.62
N LYS A 41 1.72 -4.36 11.92
CA LYS A 41 0.58 -3.73 12.62
C LYS A 41 1.08 -2.66 13.61
N ARG A 42 0.31 -1.58 13.83
CA ARG A 42 0.56 -0.56 14.87
C ARG A 42 -0.70 -0.39 15.73
N GLY A 43 -0.72 -1.03 16.90
CA GLY A 43 -1.83 -0.99 17.87
C GLY A 43 -2.07 -2.35 18.53
N ALA A 44 -2.17 -2.38 19.86
CA ALA A 44 -2.39 -3.56 20.67
C ALA A 44 -3.90 -3.81 20.87
N GLY A 45 -4.34 -5.05 20.69
CA GLY A 45 -5.69 -5.48 21.07
C GLY A 45 -6.39 -6.27 19.97
N GLU A 46 -6.89 -7.43 20.33
CA GLU A 46 -7.66 -8.35 19.50
C GLU A 46 -8.86 -7.67 18.82
N LEU A 47 -9.01 -7.96 17.52
CA LEU A 47 -10.25 -8.34 16.84
C LEU A 47 -11.56 -7.74 17.37
N THR A 48 -12.12 -6.76 16.65
CA THR A 48 -13.56 -6.70 16.29
C THR A 48 -13.90 -5.43 15.51
N GLY A 49 -14.74 -5.56 14.49
CA GLY A 49 -15.62 -4.46 14.02
C GLY A 49 -15.10 -3.57 12.90
N MET A 50 -15.45 -3.91 11.66
CA MET A 50 -15.26 -3.12 10.44
C MET A 50 -16.05 -1.80 10.44
N THR A 51 -15.53 -0.78 9.74
CA THR A 51 -16.12 -0.28 8.49
C THR A 51 -14.98 0.16 7.58
N LEU A 52 -14.76 -0.64 6.56
CA LEU A 52 -13.87 -0.36 5.45
C LEU A 52 -14.88 -0.22 4.30
N LEU A 53 -15.06 0.99 3.78
CA LEU A 53 -16.06 1.25 2.75
C LEU A 53 -15.46 0.82 1.40
N GLY A 54 -15.58 -0.48 1.06
CA GLY A 54 -14.97 -1.09 -0.12
C GLY A 54 -14.95 -2.62 -0.09
N LYS A 55 -14.60 -3.29 -1.19
CA LYS A 55 -14.55 -4.77 -1.35
C LYS A 55 -13.54 -5.46 -0.41
N TRP A 56 -12.76 -4.68 0.35
CA TRP A 56 -11.85 -5.13 1.41
C TRP A 56 -12.52 -5.81 2.60
N GLY A 57 -13.82 -5.58 2.83
CA GLY A 57 -14.54 -6.25 3.92
C GLY A 57 -14.50 -7.78 3.82
N ALA A 58 -14.55 -8.35 2.61
CA ALA A 58 -14.63 -9.81 2.44
C ALA A 58 -13.25 -10.51 2.41
N ALA A 59 -12.18 -9.82 1.98
CA ALA A 59 -10.86 -10.43 1.81
C ALA A 59 -10.07 -10.58 3.12
N LEU A 60 -10.45 -9.87 4.18
CA LEU A 60 -9.72 -9.83 5.45
C LEU A 60 -10.23 -10.83 6.52
N GLU A 61 -11.26 -11.63 6.24
CA GLU A 61 -11.80 -12.63 7.17
C GLU A 61 -10.77 -13.72 7.58
N GLY A 62 -9.66 -13.84 6.84
CA GLY A 62 -8.60 -14.82 7.11
C GLY A 62 -7.49 -14.39 8.08
N LEU A 63 -7.54 -13.18 8.66
CA LEU A 63 -6.43 -12.59 9.44
C LEU A 63 -6.32 -13.03 10.92
N PHE A 64 -7.01 -14.10 11.31
CA PHE A 64 -6.84 -14.75 12.62
C PHE A 64 -5.68 -15.74 12.59
N LYS A 65 -4.41 -15.30 12.62
CA LYS A 65 -3.26 -16.23 12.71
C LYS A 65 -2.13 -15.78 13.66
N SER A 66 -1.47 -16.82 14.18
CA SER A 66 -0.75 -17.02 15.44
C SER A 66 0.46 -16.09 15.77
N PRO A 67 0.81 -15.90 17.07
CA PRO A 67 1.92 -15.05 17.55
C PRO A 67 3.33 -15.34 16.98
N GLY A 68 3.55 -16.47 16.31
CA GLY A 68 4.85 -16.88 15.78
C GLY A 68 5.36 -16.08 14.56
N GLU A 69 4.47 -15.37 13.85
CA GLU A 69 4.82 -14.73 12.57
C GLU A 69 5.37 -13.29 12.71
N ALA A 70 5.31 -12.70 13.90
CA ALA A 70 5.84 -11.36 14.19
C ALA A 70 7.37 -11.26 13.95
N ARG A 71 8.11 -12.36 14.11
CA ARG A 71 9.55 -12.42 13.78
C ARG A 71 9.82 -12.44 12.28
N LYS A 72 8.91 -12.99 11.46
CA LYS A 72 9.03 -13.05 10.00
C LYS A 72 8.84 -11.66 9.38
N GLN A 73 7.87 -10.88 9.88
CA GLN A 73 7.61 -9.49 9.45
C GLN A 73 8.79 -8.54 9.69
N ARG A 74 9.60 -8.75 10.74
CA ARG A 74 10.82 -7.93 10.97
C ARG A 74 11.89 -8.15 9.92
N ARG A 75 11.99 -9.36 9.34
CA ARG A 75 12.97 -9.71 8.30
C ARG A 75 12.56 -9.16 6.94
N VAL A 76 11.26 -9.20 6.66
CA VAL A 76 10.60 -8.65 5.47
C VAL A 76 10.85 -7.14 5.34
N ARG A 77 10.86 -6.37 6.44
CA ARG A 77 11.18 -4.93 6.46
C ARG A 77 12.57 -4.53 5.91
N ARG A 78 13.54 -5.44 5.89
CA ARG A 78 14.91 -5.17 5.40
C ARG A 78 15.21 -5.77 4.01
N GLY A 79 14.31 -6.60 3.48
CA GLY A 79 14.57 -7.38 2.26
C GLY A 79 13.84 -6.90 1.01
N PHE A 80 12.82 -6.05 1.13
CA PHE A 80 12.02 -5.67 -0.03
C PHE A 80 12.76 -4.84 -1.09
N GLU A 81 13.81 -4.12 -0.72
CA GLU A 81 14.62 -3.35 -1.67
C GLU A 81 15.42 -4.27 -2.62
N GLU A 82 15.65 -5.52 -2.23
CA GLU A 82 16.34 -6.55 -3.04
C GLU A 82 15.36 -7.52 -3.72
N MET A 83 14.06 -7.44 -3.38
CA MET A 83 13.04 -8.33 -3.94
C MET A 83 12.48 -7.77 -5.25
N SER A 84 12.30 -8.65 -6.22
CA SER A 84 11.52 -8.37 -7.42
C SER A 84 10.03 -8.19 -7.10
N PRO A 85 9.27 -7.43 -7.91
CA PRO A 85 7.81 -7.30 -7.80
C PRO A 85 7.07 -8.62 -7.53
N ASP A 86 7.42 -9.69 -8.25
CA ASP A 86 6.78 -11.00 -8.10
C ASP A 86 7.13 -11.69 -6.77
N GLU A 87 8.33 -11.48 -6.26
CA GLU A 87 8.72 -11.98 -4.93
C GLU A 87 7.98 -11.24 -3.82
N ILE A 88 7.73 -9.93 -3.98
CA ILE A 88 6.90 -9.15 -3.05
C ILE A 88 5.48 -9.71 -3.01
N LEU A 89 4.86 -9.94 -4.16
CA LEU A 89 3.50 -10.50 -4.24
C LEU A 89 3.42 -11.91 -3.62
N LYS A 90 4.46 -12.73 -3.76
CA LYS A 90 4.52 -14.08 -3.16
C LYS A 90 4.84 -14.08 -1.66
N ALA A 91 5.36 -12.98 -1.12
CA ALA A 91 5.82 -12.93 0.27
C ALA A 91 4.67 -13.02 1.28
N ASP A 92 3.48 -12.53 0.92
CA ASP A 92 2.27 -12.58 1.72
C ASP A 92 1.06 -12.70 0.78
N LYS A 93 0.08 -13.55 1.13
CA LYS A 93 -1.13 -13.78 0.33
C LYS A 93 -2.03 -12.54 0.22
N ASP A 94 -1.86 -11.61 1.16
CA ASP A 94 -2.64 -10.37 1.23
C ASP A 94 -1.94 -9.23 0.48
N ASN A 95 -0.73 -9.47 -0.06
CA ASN A 95 -0.11 -8.54 -1.00
C ASN A 95 -0.79 -8.65 -2.35
N PHE A 96 -1.01 -7.50 -2.97
CA PHE A 96 -1.70 -7.42 -4.25
C PHE A 96 -1.20 -6.21 -5.03
N ASP A 97 -1.48 -6.21 -6.32
CA ASP A 97 -1.17 -5.12 -7.20
C ASP A 97 -2.40 -4.40 -7.72
N ILE A 98 -2.21 -3.12 -8.03
CA ILE A 98 -3.16 -2.27 -8.73
C ILE A 98 -2.51 -1.86 -10.04
N VAL A 99 -3.06 -2.36 -11.15
CA VAL A 99 -2.61 -1.96 -12.48
C VAL A 99 -2.99 -0.51 -12.72
N TYR A 100 -2.07 0.30 -13.26
CA TYR A 100 -2.32 1.73 -13.47
C TYR A 100 -3.51 2.02 -14.40
N GLY A 101 -3.85 1.08 -15.30
CA GLY A 101 -5.04 1.14 -16.16
C GLY A 101 -6.38 1.06 -15.40
N ASP A 102 -6.38 0.59 -14.16
CA ASP A 102 -7.57 0.51 -13.30
C ASP A 102 -7.67 1.66 -12.31
N VAL A 103 -6.60 2.43 -12.13
CA VAL A 103 -6.63 3.68 -11.36
C VAL A 103 -7.43 4.72 -12.14
N VAL A 104 -8.46 5.24 -11.51
CA VAL A 104 -9.31 6.32 -12.04
C VAL A 104 -8.75 7.67 -11.60
N ARG A 105 -8.38 7.79 -10.32
CA ARG A 105 -7.92 9.05 -9.74
C ARG A 105 -7.06 8.80 -8.52
N VAL A 106 -6.09 9.68 -8.28
CA VAL A 106 -5.36 9.77 -7.02
C VAL A 106 -5.49 11.18 -6.47
N GLU A 107 -5.87 11.31 -5.21
CA GLU A 107 -5.89 12.58 -4.49
C GLU A 107 -4.78 12.59 -3.43
N LEU A 108 -4.05 13.71 -3.38
CA LEU A 108 -3.02 13.96 -2.39
C LEU A 108 -3.36 15.22 -1.60
N ASP A 109 -3.62 15.05 -0.30
CA ASP A 109 -4.00 16.13 0.61
C ASP A 109 -2.83 16.47 1.53
N LYS A 110 -2.44 17.75 1.57
CA LYS A 110 -1.40 18.22 2.48
C LYS A 110 -2.01 18.55 3.85
N ASN A 111 -1.77 17.71 4.86
CA ASN A 111 -2.05 18.07 6.25
C ASN A 111 -0.77 18.57 6.95
N PRO A 112 -0.88 19.26 8.11
CA PRO A 112 0.27 19.82 8.81
C PRO A 112 1.36 18.80 9.17
N ASP A 113 0.97 17.58 9.55
CA ASP A 113 1.89 16.56 10.07
C ASP A 113 1.98 15.30 9.20
N LEU A 114 1.02 15.09 8.29
CA LEU A 114 0.89 13.89 7.47
C LEU A 114 0.38 14.24 6.08
N VAL A 115 0.70 13.40 5.12
CA VAL A 115 0.16 13.47 3.76
C VAL A 115 -0.95 12.44 3.63
N GLY A 116 -2.15 12.92 3.29
CA GLY A 116 -3.29 12.08 2.93
C GLY A 116 -3.17 11.63 1.49
N LEU A 117 -3.38 10.34 1.24
CA LEU A 117 -3.35 9.75 -0.09
C LEU A 117 -4.61 8.92 -0.29
N MET A 118 -5.39 9.24 -1.32
CA MET A 118 -6.55 8.48 -1.74
C MET A 118 -6.34 7.96 -3.15
N ILE A 119 -6.50 6.65 -3.37
CA ILE A 119 -6.45 6.02 -4.69
C ILE A 119 -7.84 5.49 -5.00
N LEU A 120 -8.47 6.03 -6.04
CA LEU A 120 -9.72 5.54 -6.59
C LEU A 120 -9.41 4.65 -7.80
N THR A 121 -9.92 3.43 -7.78
CA THR A 121 -9.87 2.48 -8.88
C THR A 121 -11.28 2.24 -9.44
N LYS A 122 -11.39 1.48 -10.53
CA LYS A 122 -12.69 1.06 -11.08
C LYS A 122 -13.52 0.25 -10.08
N ASP A 123 -12.87 -0.49 -9.20
CA ASP A 123 -13.51 -1.46 -8.31
C ASP A 123 -13.59 -1.01 -6.85
N ASP A 124 -12.69 -0.12 -6.43
CA ASP A 124 -12.52 0.22 -5.02
C ASP A 124 -11.85 1.58 -4.77
N LYS A 125 -11.96 2.05 -3.52
CA LYS A 125 -11.32 3.26 -3.01
C LYS A 125 -10.37 2.88 -1.87
N TYR A 126 -9.16 3.41 -1.92
CA TYR A 126 -8.12 3.17 -0.93
C TYR A 126 -7.68 4.48 -0.29
N GLU A 127 -7.59 4.54 1.03
CA GLU A 127 -7.19 5.73 1.77
C GLU A 127 -6.00 5.43 2.69
N PHE A 128 -4.99 6.29 2.63
CA PHE A 128 -3.70 6.11 3.26
C PHE A 128 -3.20 7.41 3.90
N LEU A 129 -2.35 7.26 4.90
CA LEU A 129 -1.57 8.35 5.49
C LEU A 129 -0.09 8.02 5.44
N THR A 130 0.75 8.99 5.11
CA THR A 130 2.21 8.86 5.20
C THR A 130 2.82 10.07 5.90
N SER A 131 3.94 9.85 6.60
CA SER A 131 4.77 10.91 7.17
C SER A 131 5.89 11.35 6.22
N ARG A 132 5.90 10.83 4.98
CA ARG A 132 6.85 11.26 3.95
C ARG A 132 6.47 12.67 3.46
N ASP A 133 7.49 13.42 3.05
CA ASP A 133 7.29 14.77 2.52
C ASP A 133 6.31 14.80 1.33
N PHE A 134 5.46 15.83 1.29
CA PHE A 134 4.42 15.99 0.28
C PHE A 134 4.99 16.09 -1.15
N ALA A 135 6.08 16.85 -1.34
CA ALA A 135 6.65 17.04 -2.67
C ALA A 135 7.26 15.74 -3.19
N ASP A 136 7.92 14.97 -2.31
CA ASP A 136 8.45 13.63 -2.63
C ASP A 136 7.33 12.67 -3.06
N VAL A 137 6.24 12.62 -2.30
CA VAL A 137 5.10 11.74 -2.59
C VAL A 137 4.41 12.17 -3.88
N SER A 138 4.16 13.47 -4.05
CA SER A 138 3.55 14.05 -5.25
C SER A 138 4.38 13.72 -6.49
N LYS A 139 5.70 13.90 -6.42
CA LYS A 139 6.60 13.61 -7.54
C LYS A 139 6.54 12.14 -7.94
N LEU A 140 6.67 11.22 -6.98
CA LEU A 140 6.62 9.78 -7.28
C LEU A 140 5.28 9.35 -7.89
N LEU A 141 4.16 9.92 -7.40
CA LEU A 141 2.84 9.67 -7.96
C LEU A 141 2.71 10.25 -9.37
N GLN A 142 3.16 11.48 -9.60
CA GLN A 142 3.10 12.11 -10.94
C GLN A 142 3.97 11.37 -11.96
N ASP A 143 5.17 10.94 -11.57
CA ASP A 143 6.09 10.17 -12.43
C ASP A 143 5.49 8.83 -12.87
N THR A 144 4.52 8.28 -12.13
CA THR A 144 3.94 6.93 -12.36
C THR A 144 2.50 6.94 -12.86
N LEU A 145 1.67 7.85 -12.37
CA LEU A 145 0.24 7.94 -12.64
C LEU A 145 -0.17 9.21 -13.41
N GLY A 146 0.77 10.13 -13.62
CA GLY A 146 0.62 11.27 -14.50
C GLY A 146 -0.57 12.17 -14.14
N ASP A 147 -1.44 12.36 -15.13
CA ASP A 147 -2.62 13.24 -15.09
C ASP A 147 -3.72 12.79 -14.13
N LYS A 148 -3.64 11.56 -13.62
CA LYS A 148 -4.60 11.03 -12.63
C LYS A 148 -4.37 11.58 -11.23
N VAL A 149 -3.25 12.26 -10.99
CA VAL A 149 -2.85 12.76 -9.67
C VAL A 149 -3.34 14.18 -9.48
N GLU A 150 -4.15 14.38 -8.45
CA GLU A 150 -4.67 15.69 -8.06
C GLU A 150 -4.18 16.05 -6.66
N THR A 151 -3.69 17.28 -6.50
CA THR A 151 -3.23 17.82 -5.21
C THR A 151 -4.25 18.79 -4.65
N ARG A 152 -4.50 18.74 -3.34
CA ARG A 152 -5.38 19.67 -2.62
C ARG A 152 -4.68 20.32 -1.42
#